data_AF-A0AAV5H4A2-F1
#
_entry.id   AF-A0AAV5H4A2-F1
#
_cell.length_a   1.000
_cell.length_b   1.000
_cell.length_c   1.000
_cell.angle_alpha   90.00
_cell.angle_beta   90.00
_cell.angle_gamma   90.00
#
_symmetry.space_group_name_H-M   'P 1'
#
loop_
_entity.id
_entity.type
_entity.pdbx_description
1 polymer ?
#
loop_
_entity_poly.entity_id
_entity_poly.type
_entity_poly.pdbx_seq_one_letter_code
_entity_poly.pdbx_strand_id
1 'polypeptide(L)'
;MRKSMNVLKCGLCVVLVNAILLGGCGVDSDKKEGSIDVSEPEAVEESIQQPSNMETETGTEESGIAAAVMETEEKEDTHNLEILQKMKELYENGEYLEAVKAVRDMDKDGELSPKVIALRNEIIRGNEEYFATQVDAAFENRDYFLIETLMNFFEIDKEQRSEYNFVKKMQGEYVLLDKPDSDICVVIDGYEIQENDEKTMFSYKKVKPLEGVDYVEGRLSMDNGAEVEEVNVGVIAITHENGTVMKYVSALGLENLDRIEAREREEKESERQKEREYLANEPSIGMTKDEVKRSNWGSPKEINKTTYVWGITEQWVYSGNRYIYFEEGVVTAISE
;
A
#
# COMPACT_ATOMS: atom_id res chain seq x y z
N MET A 1 -17.40 55.52 -8.09
CA MET A 1 -17.14 54.45 -9.08
C MET A 1 -15.67 54.04 -8.97
N ARG A 2 -15.38 52.95 -8.25
CA ARG A 2 -14.09 52.25 -8.29
C ARG A 2 -14.42 50.80 -8.66
N LYS A 3 -13.97 50.37 -9.85
CA LYS A 3 -14.12 48.99 -10.32
C LYS A 3 -13.03 48.13 -9.69
N SER A 4 -13.47 47.04 -9.08
CA SER A 4 -12.67 45.91 -8.63
C SER A 4 -12.08 45.17 -9.83
N MET A 5 -10.81 44.81 -9.77
CA MET A 5 -10.24 43.72 -10.56
C MET A 5 -9.99 42.56 -9.61
N ASN A 6 -10.79 41.49 -9.76
CA ASN A 6 -10.57 40.21 -9.13
C ASN A 6 -9.34 39.56 -9.78
N VAL A 7 -8.33 39.26 -8.97
CA VAL A 7 -7.21 38.40 -9.36
C VAL A 7 -7.63 36.97 -9.02
N LEU A 8 -7.87 36.20 -10.08
CA LEU A 8 -8.11 34.77 -10.04
C LEU A 8 -6.82 34.06 -9.57
N LYS A 9 -6.82 33.55 -8.33
CA LYS A 9 -5.78 32.61 -7.87
C LYS A 9 -6.24 31.20 -8.25
N CYS A 10 -5.80 30.71 -9.40
CA CYS A 10 -5.84 29.26 -9.67
C CYS A 10 -4.73 28.60 -8.83
N GLY A 11 -5.13 27.77 -7.88
CA GLY A 11 -4.24 26.83 -7.20
C GLY A 11 -3.76 25.79 -8.21
N LEU A 12 -2.46 25.79 -8.48
CA LEU A 12 -1.79 24.73 -9.24
C LEU A 12 -1.25 23.74 -8.21
N CYS A 13 -2.04 22.72 -7.85
CA CYS A 13 -1.50 21.53 -7.20
C CYS A 13 -0.70 20.78 -8.26
N VAL A 14 0.62 20.77 -8.11
CA VAL A 14 1.54 20.01 -8.94
C VAL A 14 1.31 18.53 -8.63
N VAL A 15 0.59 17.84 -9.50
CA VAL A 15 0.61 16.38 -9.56
C VAL A 15 1.98 15.98 -10.10
N LEU A 16 2.84 15.47 -9.23
CA LEU A 16 4.08 14.82 -9.64
C LEU A 16 3.74 13.51 -10.35
N VAL A 17 3.55 13.58 -11.67
CA VAL A 17 3.53 12.41 -12.53
C VAL A 17 4.96 11.91 -12.64
N ASN A 18 5.30 10.85 -11.91
CA ASN A 18 6.52 10.09 -12.15
C ASN A 18 6.41 9.38 -13.51
N ALA A 19 6.82 10.07 -14.57
CA ALA A 19 7.02 9.51 -15.89
C ALA A 19 8.27 8.61 -15.86
N ILE A 20 8.06 7.29 -15.73
CA ILE A 20 9.10 6.30 -16.04
C ILE A 20 9.20 6.23 -17.57
N LEU A 21 10.07 7.07 -18.14
CA LEU A 21 10.56 6.93 -19.51
C LEU A 21 11.66 5.86 -19.53
N LEU A 22 11.27 4.60 -19.77
CA LEU A 22 12.20 3.61 -20.30
C LEU A 22 12.06 3.58 -21.82
N GLY A 23 12.87 4.40 -22.49
CA GLY A 23 13.20 4.21 -23.89
C GLY A 23 14.35 3.21 -24.01
N GLY A 24 14.25 2.27 -24.95
CA GLY A 24 15.44 1.53 -25.39
C GLY A 24 15.20 0.16 -26.02
N CYS A 25 15.00 0.18 -27.34
CA CYS A 25 15.51 -0.79 -28.32
C CYS A 25 14.97 -2.23 -28.30
N GLY A 26 14.19 -2.55 -29.34
CA GLY A 26 13.90 -3.92 -29.73
C GLY A 26 15.04 -4.61 -30.46
N VAL A 27 14.98 -5.93 -30.49
CA VAL A 27 15.44 -6.81 -31.57
C VAL A 27 14.55 -8.06 -31.55
N ASP A 28 13.88 -8.32 -32.67
CA ASP A 28 13.23 -9.61 -32.98
C ASP A 28 14.29 -10.69 -33.25
N SER A 29 14.09 -11.90 -32.72
CA SER A 29 14.35 -13.13 -33.49
C SER A 29 13.68 -14.36 -32.88
N ASP A 30 12.93 -15.03 -33.73
CA ASP A 30 12.16 -16.27 -33.61
C ASP A 30 12.88 -17.55 -33.11
N LYS A 31 12.04 -18.45 -32.55
CA LYS A 31 12.08 -19.93 -32.50
C LYS A 31 13.07 -20.65 -31.55
N LYS A 32 12.53 -21.38 -30.56
CA LYS A 32 12.24 -22.84 -30.65
C LYS A 32 11.60 -23.41 -29.36
N GLU A 33 10.83 -24.46 -29.59
CA GLU A 33 10.07 -25.32 -28.67
C GLU A 33 10.85 -25.86 -27.46
N GLY A 34 10.11 -26.10 -26.37
CA GLY A 34 10.56 -26.87 -25.21
C GLY A 34 9.44 -27.04 -24.19
N SER A 35 8.61 -28.07 -24.38
CA SER A 35 7.57 -28.53 -23.45
C SER A 35 8.16 -28.91 -22.09
N ILE A 36 7.60 -28.39 -21.00
CA ILE A 36 7.71 -29.01 -19.67
C ILE A 36 6.33 -29.00 -19.02
N ASP A 37 5.80 -30.21 -18.92
CA ASP A 37 4.65 -30.65 -18.15
C ASP A 37 4.98 -30.55 -16.65
N VAL A 38 4.13 -29.92 -15.85
CA VAL A 38 4.18 -30.00 -14.38
C VAL A 38 2.76 -30.20 -13.88
N SER A 39 2.52 -31.43 -13.49
CA SER A 39 1.34 -31.99 -12.87
C SER A 39 1.11 -31.42 -11.47
N GLU A 40 -0.16 -31.25 -11.10
CA GLU A 40 -0.63 -31.05 -9.72
C GLU A 40 -0.11 -32.14 -8.77
N PRO A 41 0.05 -31.84 -7.47
CA PRO A 41 -0.09 -32.84 -6.43
C PRO A 41 -1.40 -32.71 -5.66
N GLU A 42 -2.04 -33.87 -5.53
CA GLU A 42 -3.32 -34.17 -4.88
C GLU A 42 -3.35 -33.92 -3.37
N ALA A 43 -4.59 -33.79 -2.88
CA ALA A 43 -4.99 -33.76 -1.48
C ALA A 43 -4.63 -35.05 -0.72
N VAL A 44 -4.25 -34.90 0.55
CA VAL A 44 -4.11 -36.00 1.49
C VAL A 44 -5.19 -35.85 2.56
N GLU A 45 -6.21 -36.71 2.49
CA GLU A 45 -7.15 -36.98 3.58
C GLU A 45 -6.45 -37.85 4.64
N GLU A 46 -6.56 -37.47 5.92
CA GLU A 46 -6.27 -38.39 7.02
C GLU A 46 -7.49 -38.47 7.95
N SER A 47 -8.16 -39.63 7.86
CA SER A 47 -9.26 -40.05 8.72
C SER A 47 -8.68 -40.74 9.95
N ILE A 48 -9.17 -40.39 11.15
CA ILE A 48 -8.84 -41.13 12.37
C ILE A 48 -10.13 -41.60 13.04
N GLN A 49 -10.16 -42.91 13.23
CA GLN A 49 -11.24 -43.76 13.69
C GLN A 49 -11.51 -43.63 15.20
N GLN A 50 -12.76 -43.87 15.57
CA GLN A 50 -13.23 -44.16 16.93
C GLN A 50 -12.53 -45.39 17.54
N PRO A 51 -12.37 -45.45 18.86
CA PRO A 51 -12.19 -46.71 19.56
C PRO A 51 -13.45 -47.17 20.30
N SER A 52 -13.58 -48.49 20.31
CA SER A 52 -14.62 -49.37 20.83
C SER A 52 -14.62 -49.56 22.35
N ASN A 53 -15.80 -49.86 22.90
CA ASN A 53 -16.02 -50.41 24.24
C ASN A 53 -15.49 -51.86 24.38
N MET A 54 -14.87 -52.19 25.53
CA MET A 54 -15.06 -53.50 26.18
C MET A 54 -14.70 -53.43 27.68
N GLU A 55 -15.55 -54.06 28.48
CA GLU A 55 -15.54 -54.13 29.95
C GLU A 55 -14.43 -55.03 30.51
N THR A 56 -13.98 -54.78 31.75
CA THR A 56 -13.89 -55.80 32.81
C THR A 56 -13.55 -55.19 34.18
N GLU A 57 -14.10 -55.82 35.21
CA GLU A 57 -14.27 -55.36 36.58
C GLU A 57 -13.06 -55.55 37.52
N THR A 58 -13.20 -54.89 38.69
CA THR A 58 -12.71 -55.21 40.06
C THR A 58 -11.36 -54.69 40.53
N GLY A 59 -11.40 -54.02 41.69
CA GLY A 59 -10.22 -53.71 42.52
C GLY A 59 -10.36 -52.44 43.35
N THR A 60 -11.04 -52.54 44.49
CA THR A 60 -11.05 -51.55 45.59
C THR A 60 -9.63 -51.27 46.11
N GLU A 61 -9.29 -50.01 46.35
CA GLU A 61 -8.62 -49.54 47.58
C GLU A 61 -8.59 -48.01 47.67
N GLU A 62 -9.09 -47.49 48.79
CA GLU A 62 -9.04 -46.09 49.20
C GLU A 62 -7.58 -45.66 49.50
N SER A 63 -7.21 -44.46 49.07
CA SER A 63 -6.33 -43.60 49.87
C SER A 63 -6.40 -42.17 49.33
N GLY A 64 -7.00 -41.28 50.13
CA GLY A 64 -7.18 -39.88 49.80
C GLY A 64 -5.86 -39.15 49.54
N ILE A 65 -5.89 -38.31 48.51
CA ILE A 65 -4.97 -37.18 48.38
C ILE A 65 -5.81 -35.99 47.91
N ALA A 66 -5.53 -34.88 48.56
CA ALA A 66 -6.30 -33.66 48.65
C ALA A 66 -6.88 -33.12 47.34
N ALA A 67 -8.10 -32.60 47.48
CA ALA A 67 -8.74 -31.65 46.60
C ALA A 67 -7.76 -30.54 46.16
N ALA A 68 -7.48 -30.52 44.88
CA ALA A 68 -7.20 -29.30 44.13
C ALA A 68 -7.98 -29.42 42.83
N VAL A 69 -9.30 -29.28 42.94
CA VAL A 69 -10.13 -28.89 41.80
C VAL A 69 -9.71 -27.45 41.52
N MET A 70 -8.75 -27.28 40.62
CA MET A 70 -8.66 -26.03 39.87
C MET A 70 -9.86 -26.05 38.93
N GLU A 71 -10.99 -25.55 39.41
CA GLU A 71 -11.98 -24.92 38.55
C GLU A 71 -11.23 -23.78 37.87
N THR A 72 -10.71 -24.04 36.67
CA THR A 72 -10.59 -22.97 35.68
C THR A 72 -12.02 -22.59 35.38
N GLU A 73 -12.51 -21.54 36.03
CA GLU A 73 -13.70 -20.82 35.57
C GLU A 73 -13.41 -20.44 34.10
N GLU A 74 -13.91 -21.24 33.16
CA GLU A 74 -14.14 -20.80 31.79
C GLU A 74 -14.96 -19.52 31.95
N LYS A 75 -14.35 -18.37 31.65
CA LYS A 75 -15.09 -17.12 31.59
C LYS A 75 -16.10 -17.31 30.47
N GLU A 76 -17.33 -17.63 30.85
CA GLU A 76 -18.45 -17.73 29.94
C GLU A 76 -18.47 -16.46 29.09
N ASP A 77 -18.46 -16.61 27.77
CA ASP A 77 -18.49 -15.51 26.80
C ASP A 77 -19.90 -14.90 26.79
N THR A 78 -20.24 -14.25 27.90
CA THR A 78 -21.60 -13.76 28.19
C THR A 78 -22.04 -12.72 27.16
N HIS A 79 -21.11 -11.89 26.67
CA HIS A 79 -21.40 -10.85 25.69
C HIS A 79 -21.83 -11.44 24.34
N ASN A 80 -21.06 -12.38 23.79
CA ASN A 80 -21.45 -13.03 22.53
C ASN A 80 -22.64 -13.97 22.71
N LEU A 81 -22.84 -14.52 23.92
CA LEU A 81 -24.05 -15.27 24.23
C LEU A 81 -25.30 -14.39 24.15
N GLU A 82 -25.26 -13.17 24.70
CA GLU A 82 -26.34 -12.18 24.59
C GLU A 82 -26.60 -11.81 23.13
N ILE A 83 -25.55 -11.60 22.33
CA ILE A 83 -25.67 -11.34 20.89
C ILE A 83 -26.34 -12.52 20.17
N LEU A 84 -25.92 -13.76 20.44
CA LEU A 84 -26.53 -14.96 19.85
C LEU A 84 -28.01 -15.09 20.18
N GLN A 85 -28.41 -14.82 21.42
CA GLN A 85 -29.81 -14.86 21.84
C GLN A 85 -30.62 -13.78 21.11
N LYS A 86 -30.13 -12.54 21.10
CA LYS A 86 -30.76 -11.42 20.39
C LYS A 86 -30.92 -11.69 18.88
N MET A 87 -29.90 -12.27 18.25
CA MET A 87 -29.98 -12.64 16.83
C MET A 87 -31.08 -13.67 16.54
N LYS A 88 -31.22 -14.68 17.41
CA LYS A 88 -32.27 -15.69 17.27
C LYS A 88 -33.66 -15.09 17.44
N GLU A 89 -33.86 -14.25 18.44
CA GLU A 89 -35.13 -13.55 18.66
C GLU A 89 -35.51 -12.66 17.47
N LEU A 90 -34.57 -11.87 16.95
CA LEU A 90 -34.79 -11.06 15.75
C LEU A 90 -35.10 -11.92 14.53
N TYR A 91 -34.41 -13.05 14.36
CA TYR A 91 -34.66 -13.97 13.27
C TYR A 91 -36.06 -14.60 13.33
N GLU A 92 -36.49 -15.05 14.52
CA GLU A 92 -37.83 -15.60 14.75
C GLU A 92 -38.95 -14.57 14.50
N ASN A 93 -38.66 -13.28 14.74
CA ASN A 93 -39.58 -12.18 14.47
C ASN A 93 -39.60 -11.71 13.00
N GLY A 94 -38.74 -12.27 12.13
CA GLY A 94 -38.62 -11.86 10.73
C GLY A 94 -37.75 -10.62 10.50
N GLU A 95 -37.04 -10.14 11.53
CA GLU A 95 -36.17 -8.96 11.49
C GLU A 95 -34.75 -9.34 11.03
N TYR A 96 -34.65 -9.92 9.82
CA TYR A 96 -33.42 -10.56 9.33
C TYR A 96 -32.22 -9.61 9.24
N LEU A 97 -32.44 -8.39 8.76
CA LEU A 97 -31.36 -7.40 8.63
C LEU A 97 -30.80 -6.98 9.99
N GLU A 98 -31.67 -6.74 10.97
CA GLU A 98 -31.25 -6.38 12.32
C GLU A 98 -30.51 -7.54 13.01
N ALA A 99 -30.96 -8.78 12.78
CA ALA A 99 -30.25 -9.97 13.25
C ALA A 99 -28.81 -10.04 12.67
N VAL A 100 -28.62 -9.70 11.38
CA VAL A 100 -27.28 -9.66 10.78
C VAL A 100 -26.44 -8.49 11.32
N LYS A 101 -27.04 -7.31 11.54
CA LYS A 101 -26.34 -6.13 12.06
C LYS A 101 -25.93 -6.26 13.53
N ALA A 102 -26.65 -7.04 14.33
CA ALA A 102 -26.32 -7.29 15.73
C ALA A 102 -24.90 -7.86 15.94
N VAL A 103 -24.31 -8.48 14.92
CA VAL A 103 -22.93 -9.02 14.95
C VAL A 103 -21.86 -7.93 15.01
N ARG A 104 -22.19 -6.67 14.70
CA ARG A 104 -21.23 -5.56 14.72
C ARG A 104 -20.54 -5.39 16.07
N ASP A 105 -21.28 -5.64 17.14
CA ASP A 105 -20.82 -5.44 18.52
C ASP A 105 -20.15 -6.69 19.12
N MET A 106 -19.98 -7.76 18.33
CA MET A 106 -19.39 -9.03 18.77
C MET A 106 -17.95 -8.86 19.28
N ASP A 107 -17.62 -9.54 20.38
CA ASP A 107 -16.23 -9.77 20.76
C ASP A 107 -15.62 -10.78 19.80
N LYS A 108 -14.72 -10.31 18.93
CA LYS A 108 -14.12 -11.11 17.87
C LYS A 108 -13.25 -12.25 18.41
N ASP A 109 -12.66 -12.06 19.60
CA ASP A 109 -11.77 -13.02 20.24
C ASP A 109 -12.51 -13.95 21.23
N GLY A 110 -13.81 -13.71 21.44
CA GLY A 110 -14.65 -14.52 22.31
C GLY A 110 -14.88 -15.94 21.76
N GLU A 111 -14.97 -16.92 22.67
CA GLU A 111 -15.13 -18.34 22.33
C GLU A 111 -16.40 -18.63 21.51
N LEU A 112 -17.45 -17.81 21.65
CA LEU A 112 -18.70 -17.95 20.89
C LEU A 112 -18.71 -17.16 19.57
N SER A 113 -17.68 -16.38 19.25
CA SER A 113 -17.55 -15.63 17.99
C SER A 113 -17.80 -16.50 16.75
N PRO A 114 -17.24 -17.72 16.63
CA PRO A 114 -17.53 -18.59 15.49
C PRO A 114 -19.01 -18.96 15.35
N LYS A 115 -19.73 -19.12 16.47
CA LYS A 115 -21.17 -19.43 16.48
C LYS A 115 -22.00 -18.22 16.06
N VAL A 116 -21.63 -17.02 16.51
CA VAL A 116 -22.27 -15.76 16.08
C VAL A 116 -22.14 -15.60 14.56
N ILE A 117 -20.93 -15.78 14.03
CA ILE A 117 -20.65 -15.70 12.59
C ILE A 117 -21.42 -16.79 11.82
N ALA A 118 -21.46 -18.02 12.34
CA ALA A 118 -22.19 -19.11 11.71
C ALA A 118 -23.69 -18.81 11.59
N LEU A 119 -24.32 -18.33 12.66
CA LEU A 119 -25.73 -17.95 12.66
C LEU A 119 -26.02 -16.81 11.68
N ARG A 120 -25.18 -15.77 11.63
CA ARG A 120 -25.30 -14.69 10.65
C ARG A 120 -25.31 -15.23 9.23
N ASN A 121 -24.37 -16.11 8.91
CA ASN A 121 -24.23 -16.68 7.58
C ASN A 121 -25.40 -17.61 7.24
N GLU A 122 -25.96 -18.32 8.22
CA GLU A 122 -27.18 -19.12 8.08
C GLU A 122 -28.39 -18.23 7.75
N ILE A 123 -28.59 -17.15 8.51
CA ILE A 123 -29.67 -16.18 8.26
C ILE A 123 -29.57 -15.60 6.85
N ILE A 124 -28.37 -15.22 6.40
CA ILE A 124 -28.17 -14.68 5.05
C ILE A 124 -28.52 -15.72 3.97
N ARG A 125 -27.98 -16.95 4.08
CA ARG A 125 -28.24 -18.00 3.09
C ARG A 125 -29.70 -18.47 3.08
N GLY A 126 -30.34 -18.50 4.24
CA GLY A 126 -31.75 -18.85 4.37
C GLY A 126 -32.72 -17.82 3.80
N ASN A 127 -32.25 -16.58 3.57
CA ASN A 127 -33.06 -15.45 3.09
C ASN A 127 -32.39 -14.74 1.90
N GLU A 128 -31.84 -15.52 0.97
CA GLU A 128 -31.01 -15.01 -0.15
C GLU A 128 -31.72 -13.94 -0.99
N GLU A 129 -32.98 -14.19 -1.40
CA GLU A 129 -33.76 -13.23 -2.19
C GLU A 129 -33.93 -11.89 -1.48
N TYR A 130 -34.15 -11.91 -0.17
CA TYR A 130 -34.26 -10.69 0.63
C TYR A 130 -32.92 -9.95 0.67
N PHE A 131 -31.82 -10.62 1.02
CA PHE A 131 -30.51 -9.98 1.15
C PHE A 131 -29.91 -9.52 -0.18
N ALA A 132 -30.25 -10.15 -1.30
CA ALA A 132 -29.90 -9.65 -2.62
C ALA A 132 -30.44 -8.22 -2.85
N THR A 133 -31.65 -7.90 -2.36
CA THR A 133 -32.20 -6.54 -2.43
C THR A 133 -31.53 -5.55 -1.48
N GLN A 134 -30.78 -6.03 -0.50
CA GLN A 134 -30.11 -5.18 0.49
C GLN A 134 -28.71 -4.72 0.04
N VAL A 135 -28.16 -5.28 -1.03
CA VAL A 135 -26.83 -4.91 -1.54
C VAL A 135 -26.80 -3.44 -1.96
N ASP A 136 -27.68 -3.03 -2.88
CA ASP A 136 -27.74 -1.64 -3.36
C ASP A 136 -28.13 -0.68 -2.22
N ALA A 137 -29.09 -1.09 -1.39
CA ALA A 137 -29.51 -0.33 -0.22
C ALA A 137 -28.36 -0.11 0.78
N ALA A 138 -27.41 -1.05 0.91
CA ALA A 138 -26.25 -0.88 1.78
C ALA A 138 -25.32 0.23 1.29
N PHE A 139 -25.08 0.31 -0.03
CA PHE A 139 -24.31 1.39 -0.65
C PHE A 139 -25.03 2.73 -0.53
N GLU A 140 -26.33 2.79 -0.86
CA GLU A 140 -27.13 4.01 -0.74
C GLU A 140 -27.16 4.57 0.69
N ASN A 141 -27.26 3.68 1.68
CA ASN A 141 -27.27 4.05 3.10
C ASN A 141 -25.86 4.23 3.69
N ARG A 142 -24.79 4.02 2.90
CA ARG A 142 -23.40 4.13 3.36
C ARG A 142 -23.10 3.20 4.55
N ASP A 143 -23.73 2.02 4.57
CA ASP A 143 -23.57 1.02 5.64
C ASP A 143 -22.39 0.10 5.32
N TYR A 144 -21.19 0.57 5.65
CA TYR A 144 -19.94 -0.13 5.35
C TYR A 144 -19.89 -1.57 5.87
N PHE A 145 -20.38 -1.79 7.10
CA PHE A 145 -20.44 -3.13 7.71
C PHE A 145 -21.33 -4.07 6.88
N LEU A 146 -22.50 -3.59 6.45
CA LEU A 146 -23.41 -4.40 5.66
C LEU A 146 -22.84 -4.68 4.26
N ILE A 147 -22.21 -3.69 3.64
CA ILE A 147 -21.50 -3.85 2.35
C ILE A 147 -20.44 -4.95 2.47
N GLU A 148 -19.56 -4.86 3.47
CA GLU A 148 -18.50 -5.85 3.72
C GLU A 148 -19.07 -7.24 4.03
N THR A 149 -20.17 -7.30 4.77
CA THR A 149 -20.83 -8.57 5.08
C THR A 149 -21.42 -9.22 3.83
N LEU A 150 -22.19 -8.48 3.02
CA LEU A 150 -22.95 -9.01 1.90
C LEU A 150 -22.08 -9.33 0.67
N MET A 151 -20.98 -8.62 0.43
CA MET A 151 -20.12 -8.90 -0.73
C MET A 151 -19.45 -10.27 -0.71
N ASN A 152 -19.45 -10.96 0.44
CA ASN A 152 -18.98 -12.34 0.55
C ASN A 152 -20.00 -13.36 0.03
N PHE A 153 -21.25 -12.93 -0.18
CA PHE A 153 -22.38 -13.77 -0.57
C PHE A 153 -22.95 -13.37 -1.93
N PHE A 154 -22.90 -12.09 -2.27
CA PHE A 154 -23.54 -11.54 -3.46
C PHE A 154 -22.53 -10.83 -4.36
N GLU A 155 -22.76 -10.92 -5.67
CA GLU A 155 -21.98 -10.16 -6.63
C GLU A 155 -22.28 -8.66 -6.52
N ILE A 156 -21.24 -7.85 -6.65
CA ILE A 156 -21.32 -6.40 -6.74
C ILE A 156 -20.71 -5.95 -8.06
N ASP A 157 -21.21 -4.85 -8.61
CA ASP A 157 -20.72 -4.35 -9.88
C ASP A 157 -19.31 -3.70 -9.77
N LYS A 158 -18.75 -3.29 -10.91
CA LYS A 158 -17.43 -2.67 -10.98
C LYS A 158 -17.37 -1.33 -10.24
N GLU A 159 -18.46 -0.57 -10.25
CA GLU A 159 -18.56 0.73 -9.60
C GLU A 159 -18.59 0.60 -8.08
N GLN A 160 -19.51 -0.21 -7.56
CA GLN A 160 -19.61 -0.61 -6.15
C GLN A 160 -18.30 -1.18 -5.62
N ARG A 161 -17.64 -2.03 -6.40
CA ARG A 161 -16.32 -2.57 -6.04
C ARG A 161 -15.24 -1.49 -5.97
N SER A 162 -15.25 -0.53 -6.89
CA SER A 162 -14.30 0.59 -6.87
C SER A 162 -14.52 1.47 -5.65
N GLU A 163 -15.78 1.75 -5.32
CA GLU A 163 -16.17 2.50 -4.13
C GLU A 163 -15.74 1.78 -2.84
N TYR A 164 -16.13 0.51 -2.66
CA TYR A 164 -15.74 -0.25 -1.46
C TYR A 164 -14.22 -0.31 -1.27
N ASN A 165 -13.47 -0.60 -2.35
CA ASN A 165 -12.01 -0.66 -2.27
C ASN A 165 -11.41 0.69 -1.87
N PHE A 166 -11.98 1.79 -2.37
CA PHE A 166 -11.55 3.13 -2.00
C PHE A 166 -11.83 3.41 -0.53
N VAL A 167 -13.06 3.18 -0.06
CA VAL A 167 -13.45 3.39 1.34
C VAL A 167 -12.63 2.52 2.28
N LYS A 168 -12.43 1.24 1.93
CA LYS A 168 -11.59 0.28 2.66
C LYS A 168 -10.16 0.77 2.82
N LYS A 169 -9.58 1.35 1.76
CA LYS A 169 -8.21 1.86 1.78
C LYS A 169 -8.04 3.06 2.73
N MET A 170 -9.11 3.83 2.89
CA MET A 170 -9.13 5.06 3.69
C MET A 170 -9.45 4.83 5.17
N GLN A 171 -9.75 3.59 5.58
CA GLN A 171 -10.08 3.28 6.97
C GLN A 171 -8.88 3.54 7.89
N GLY A 172 -9.16 4.03 9.08
CA GLY A 172 -8.19 4.09 10.18
C GLY A 172 -7.99 5.48 10.78
N GLU A 173 -6.92 5.58 11.55
CA GLU A 173 -6.55 6.76 12.32
C GLU A 173 -5.44 7.53 11.62
N TYR A 174 -5.53 8.86 11.70
CA TYR A 174 -4.60 9.76 11.06
C TYR A 174 -4.18 10.89 12.01
N VAL A 175 -2.90 11.24 11.93
CA VAL A 175 -2.28 12.38 12.62
C VAL A 175 -1.93 13.47 11.62
N LEU A 176 -1.60 14.67 12.08
CA LEU A 176 -1.16 15.75 11.20
C LEU A 176 0.17 15.40 10.53
N LEU A 177 0.27 15.57 9.22
CA LEU A 177 1.47 15.22 8.46
C LEU A 177 2.70 16.01 8.90
N ASP A 178 2.54 17.28 9.31
CA ASP A 178 3.63 18.13 9.79
C ASP A 178 3.99 17.89 11.26
N LYS A 179 3.19 17.11 11.98
CA LYS A 179 3.37 16.77 13.40
C LYS A 179 2.98 15.30 13.64
N PRO A 180 3.76 14.34 13.12
CA PRO A 180 3.39 12.93 13.19
C PRO A 180 3.36 12.36 14.62
N ASP A 181 3.99 13.04 15.58
CA ASP A 181 3.94 12.69 17.00
C ASP A 181 2.71 13.28 17.74
N SER A 182 1.76 13.90 17.02
CA SER A 182 0.55 14.47 17.61
C SER A 182 -0.49 13.41 17.96
N ASP A 183 -1.50 13.81 18.73
CA ASP A 183 -2.71 13.01 18.91
C ASP A 183 -3.42 12.79 17.57
N ILE A 184 -4.27 11.74 17.53
CA ILE A 184 -5.12 11.42 16.39
C ILE A 184 -6.05 12.60 16.12
N CYS A 185 -6.01 13.10 14.90
CA CYS A 185 -6.79 14.26 14.47
C CYS A 185 -7.96 13.86 13.59
N VAL A 186 -7.82 12.76 12.84
CA VAL A 186 -8.85 12.26 11.93
C VAL A 186 -9.02 10.75 12.12
N VAL A 187 -10.27 10.30 12.20
CA VAL A 187 -10.64 8.89 12.21
C VAL A 187 -11.64 8.66 11.09
N ILE A 188 -11.38 7.68 10.24
CA ILE A 188 -12.30 7.23 9.19
C ILE A 188 -12.77 5.82 9.55
N ASP A 189 -14.09 5.68 9.76
CA ASP A 189 -14.76 4.41 10.03
C ASP A 189 -15.99 4.27 9.13
N GLY A 190 -15.91 3.32 8.21
CA GLY A 190 -16.82 3.20 7.08
C GLY A 190 -16.87 4.48 6.26
N TYR A 191 -18.07 5.06 6.16
CA TYR A 191 -18.33 6.33 5.46
C TYR A 191 -18.39 7.54 6.39
N GLU A 192 -18.14 7.34 7.69
CA GLU A 192 -18.02 8.42 8.65
C GLU A 192 -16.57 8.85 8.72
N ILE A 193 -16.36 10.16 8.71
CA ILE A 193 -15.09 10.79 9.03
C ILE A 193 -15.30 11.68 10.24
N GLN A 194 -14.49 11.46 11.26
CA GLN A 194 -14.39 12.31 12.42
C GLN A 194 -13.12 13.15 12.29
N GLU A 195 -13.25 14.46 12.29
CA GLU A 195 -12.12 15.39 12.35
C GLU A 195 -12.21 16.17 13.67
N ASN A 196 -11.26 15.93 14.56
CA ASN A 196 -11.33 16.34 15.97
C ASN A 196 -12.62 15.80 16.63
N ASP A 197 -13.58 16.66 16.97
CA ASP A 197 -14.85 16.29 17.61
C ASP A 197 -16.04 16.32 16.63
N GLU A 198 -15.82 16.71 15.37
CA GLU A 198 -16.90 16.84 14.38
C GLU A 198 -16.96 15.60 13.50
N LYS A 199 -18.12 14.95 13.49
CA LYS A 199 -18.42 13.81 12.63
C LYS A 199 -19.22 14.25 11.42
N THR A 200 -18.84 13.76 10.26
CA THR A 200 -19.62 13.92 9.04
C THR A 200 -19.54 12.67 8.18
N MET A 201 -20.54 12.49 7.34
CA MET A 201 -20.52 11.41 6.36
C MET A 201 -19.87 11.91 5.08
N PHE A 202 -19.23 11.02 4.35
CA PHE A 202 -18.77 11.31 3.00
C PHE A 202 -19.44 10.43 1.94
N SER A 203 -19.32 10.85 0.69
CA SER A 203 -19.72 10.10 -0.50
C SER A 203 -18.51 9.91 -1.40
N TYR A 204 -18.39 8.71 -1.97
CA TYR A 204 -17.41 8.44 -3.01
C TYR A 204 -17.88 9.02 -4.34
N LYS A 205 -16.98 9.70 -5.05
CA LYS A 205 -17.25 10.25 -6.38
C LYS A 205 -16.07 9.99 -7.29
N LYS A 206 -16.37 9.64 -8.53
CA LYS A 206 -15.39 9.60 -9.63
C LYS A 206 -15.38 10.95 -10.31
N VAL A 207 -14.21 11.56 -10.40
CA VAL A 207 -14.01 12.83 -11.11
C VAL A 207 -13.05 12.63 -12.28
N LYS A 208 -13.33 13.33 -13.38
CA LYS A 208 -12.39 13.47 -14.50
C LYS A 208 -11.69 14.81 -14.35
N PRO A 209 -10.45 14.85 -13.84
CA PRO A 209 -9.79 16.13 -13.55
C PRO A 209 -9.40 16.88 -14.83
N LEU A 210 -9.26 16.18 -15.95
CA LEU A 210 -8.86 16.75 -17.24
C LEU A 210 -9.84 16.36 -18.33
N GLU A 211 -10.32 17.37 -19.07
CA GLU A 211 -11.19 17.16 -20.22
C GLU A 211 -10.42 16.48 -21.36
N GLY A 212 -11.02 15.46 -21.99
CA GLY A 212 -10.42 14.72 -23.09
C GLY A 212 -9.43 13.61 -22.71
N VAL A 213 -9.18 13.39 -21.40
CA VAL A 213 -8.37 12.26 -20.91
C VAL A 213 -9.30 11.20 -20.32
N ASP A 214 -9.05 9.92 -20.63
CA ASP A 214 -9.75 8.80 -19.98
C ASP A 214 -9.08 8.42 -18.66
N TYR A 215 -8.86 9.43 -17.82
CA TYR A 215 -8.34 9.29 -16.47
C TYR A 215 -9.43 9.71 -15.50
N VAL A 216 -9.75 8.82 -14.56
CA VAL A 216 -10.75 9.02 -13.53
C VAL A 216 -10.07 8.87 -12.18
N GLU A 217 -10.29 9.84 -11.31
CA GLU A 217 -9.77 9.86 -9.96
C GLU A 217 -10.94 9.67 -8.98
N GLY A 218 -10.72 8.86 -7.95
CA GLY A 218 -11.66 8.73 -6.84
C GLY A 218 -11.47 9.88 -5.85
N ARG A 219 -12.56 10.53 -5.45
CA ARG A 219 -12.58 11.55 -4.40
C ARG A 219 -13.65 11.22 -3.38
N LEU A 220 -13.45 11.69 -2.16
CA LEU A 220 -14.52 11.75 -1.18
C LEU A 220 -15.03 13.19 -1.07
N SER A 221 -16.34 13.31 -0.99
CA SER A 221 -17.03 14.57 -0.76
C SER A 221 -17.79 14.44 0.54
N MET A 222 -17.38 15.21 1.55
CA MET A 222 -18.03 15.28 2.85
C MET A 222 -19.36 16.04 2.72
N ASP A 223 -20.36 15.65 3.52
CA ASP A 223 -21.68 16.26 3.50
C ASP A 223 -21.65 17.75 3.94
N ASN A 224 -20.58 18.18 4.63
CA ASN A 224 -20.30 19.58 4.99
C ASN A 224 -19.59 20.39 3.90
N GLY A 225 -19.41 19.84 2.70
CA GLY A 225 -18.81 20.52 1.54
C GLY A 225 -17.29 20.41 1.42
N ALA A 226 -16.61 19.84 2.42
CA ALA A 226 -15.17 19.55 2.30
C ALA A 226 -14.90 18.39 1.34
N GLU A 227 -13.72 18.39 0.72
CA GLU A 227 -13.25 17.31 -0.15
C GLU A 227 -12.06 16.59 0.49
N VAL A 228 -12.07 15.25 0.46
CA VAL A 228 -10.93 14.44 0.87
C VAL A 228 -10.34 13.76 -0.36
N GLU A 229 -9.03 13.91 -0.52
CA GLU A 229 -8.24 13.25 -1.55
C GLU A 229 -7.12 12.42 -0.92
N GLU A 230 -6.80 11.30 -1.54
CA GLU A 230 -5.60 10.54 -1.20
C GLU A 230 -4.43 11.07 -2.03
N VAL A 231 -3.42 11.62 -1.36
CA VAL A 231 -2.25 12.23 -2.01
C VAL A 231 -1.14 11.20 -2.22
N ASN A 232 -1.00 10.27 -1.29
CA ASN A 232 -0.09 9.14 -1.35
C ASN A 232 -0.67 7.99 -0.51
N VAL A 233 -0.12 6.79 -0.63
CA VAL A 233 -0.59 5.62 0.14
C VAL A 233 -0.53 5.94 1.64
N GLY A 234 -1.69 6.07 2.27
CA GLY A 234 -1.82 6.41 3.70
C GLY A 234 -1.66 7.90 4.03
N VAL A 235 -1.63 8.78 3.03
CA VAL A 235 -1.59 10.25 3.21
C VAL A 235 -2.81 10.87 2.54
N ILE A 236 -3.58 11.62 3.30
CA ILE A 236 -4.82 12.25 2.83
C ILE A 236 -4.71 13.77 2.94
N ALA A 237 -5.41 14.48 2.08
CA ALA A 237 -5.62 15.92 2.22
C ALA A 237 -7.11 16.22 2.32
N ILE A 238 -7.47 17.06 3.29
CA ILE A 238 -8.83 17.58 3.46
C ILE A 238 -8.81 19.04 3.02
N THR A 239 -9.60 19.37 2.01
CA THR A 239 -9.82 20.73 1.52
C THR A 239 -11.16 21.22 2.03
N HIS A 240 -11.16 22.17 2.96
CA HIS A 240 -12.36 22.76 3.52
C HIS A 240 -12.96 23.83 2.58
N GLU A 241 -14.24 24.16 2.74
CA GLU A 241 -14.93 25.17 1.92
C GLU A 241 -14.26 26.54 1.91
N ASN A 242 -13.58 26.91 2.99
CA ASN A 242 -12.85 28.18 3.08
C ASN A 242 -11.52 28.19 2.29
N GLY A 243 -11.17 27.07 1.63
CA GLY A 243 -9.95 26.88 0.85
C GLY A 243 -8.74 26.44 1.67
N THR A 244 -8.89 26.19 2.98
CA THR A 244 -7.82 25.64 3.82
C THR A 244 -7.60 24.18 3.45
N VAL A 245 -6.34 23.78 3.32
CA VAL A 245 -5.95 22.40 3.05
C VAL A 245 -5.11 21.88 4.20
N MET A 246 -5.57 20.81 4.83
CA MET A 246 -4.86 20.10 5.89
C MET A 246 -4.44 18.73 5.38
N LYS A 247 -3.24 18.28 5.76
CA LYS A 247 -2.71 16.97 5.38
C LYS A 247 -2.56 16.09 6.59
N TYR A 248 -2.99 14.85 6.44
CA TYR A 248 -2.95 13.85 7.49
C TYR A 248 -2.28 12.58 7.00
N VAL A 249 -1.70 11.83 7.93
CA VAL A 249 -0.95 10.61 7.64
C VAL A 249 -1.34 9.51 8.62
N SER A 250 -1.56 8.30 8.09
CA SER A 250 -1.79 7.11 8.90
C SER A 250 -0.46 6.43 9.24
N ALA A 251 -0.49 5.43 10.13
CA ALA A 251 0.68 4.61 10.42
C ALA A 251 1.31 3.99 9.15
N LEU A 252 0.48 3.44 8.27
CA LEU A 252 0.91 2.93 6.96
C LEU A 252 1.54 4.04 6.09
N GLY A 253 0.98 5.25 6.15
CA GLY A 253 1.51 6.41 5.45
C GLY A 253 2.91 6.78 5.92
N LEU A 254 3.15 6.78 7.23
CA LEU A 254 4.48 7.05 7.82
C LEU A 254 5.50 6.01 7.36
N GLU A 255 5.18 4.72 7.45
CA GLU A 255 6.05 3.64 6.99
C GLU A 255 6.41 3.78 5.51
N ASN A 256 5.45 4.19 4.67
CA ASN A 256 5.70 4.39 3.25
C ASN A 256 6.59 5.61 2.98
N LEU A 257 6.40 6.72 3.70
CA LEU A 257 7.25 7.91 3.58
C LEU A 257 8.69 7.58 3.98
N ASP A 258 8.90 6.89 5.10
CA ASP A 258 10.24 6.47 5.55
C ASP A 258 10.94 5.59 4.50
N ARG A 259 10.21 4.67 3.87
CA ARG A 259 10.74 3.82 2.80
C ARG A 259 11.12 4.60 1.55
N ILE A 260 10.31 5.59 1.15
CA ILE A 260 10.61 6.46 0.02
C ILE A 260 11.87 7.27 0.32
N GLU A 261 11.96 7.89 1.50
CA GLU A 261 13.13 8.66 1.89
C GLU A 261 14.40 7.81 1.98
N ALA A 262 14.32 6.60 2.52
CA ALA A 262 15.44 5.67 2.58
C ALA A 262 15.96 5.34 1.18
N ARG A 263 15.06 5.01 0.24
CA ARG A 263 15.42 4.75 -1.16
C ARG A 263 16.08 5.96 -1.80
N GLU A 264 15.55 7.17 -1.60
CA GLU A 264 16.17 8.38 -2.15
C GLU A 264 17.57 8.62 -1.61
N ARG A 265 17.81 8.35 -0.32
CA ARG A 265 19.15 8.48 0.29
C ARG A 265 20.12 7.46 -0.29
N GLU A 266 19.68 6.23 -0.47
CA GLU A 266 20.47 5.16 -1.11
C GLU A 266 20.82 5.49 -2.56
N GLU A 267 19.85 5.96 -3.34
CA GLU A 267 20.06 6.39 -4.72
C GLU A 267 21.07 7.55 -4.79
N LYS A 268 20.89 8.58 -3.96
CA LYS A 268 21.83 9.71 -3.85
C LYS A 268 23.23 9.28 -3.40
N GLU A 269 23.36 8.31 -2.50
CA GLU A 269 24.67 7.78 -2.11
C GLU A 269 25.31 6.97 -3.24
N SER A 270 24.54 6.12 -3.93
CA SER A 270 25.01 5.36 -5.10
C SER A 270 25.48 6.29 -6.22
N GLU A 271 24.74 7.37 -6.50
CA GLU A 271 25.15 8.38 -7.47
C GLU A 271 26.44 9.08 -7.06
N ARG A 272 26.55 9.52 -5.80
CA ARG A 272 27.78 10.12 -5.26
C ARG A 272 28.96 9.14 -5.27
N GLN A 273 28.72 7.86 -5.03
CA GLN A 273 29.75 6.83 -5.11
C GLN A 273 30.22 6.64 -6.55
N LYS A 274 29.30 6.53 -7.51
CA LYS A 274 29.64 6.43 -8.94
C LYS A 274 30.41 7.67 -9.40
N GLU A 275 30.02 8.85 -8.96
CA GLU A 275 30.74 10.10 -9.26
C GLU A 275 32.16 10.08 -8.66
N ARG A 276 32.32 9.67 -7.40
CA ARG A 276 33.64 9.53 -6.77
C ARG A 276 34.52 8.50 -7.48
N GLU A 277 33.97 7.35 -7.85
CA GLU A 277 34.68 6.31 -8.59
C GLU A 277 35.05 6.78 -10.00
N TYR A 278 34.18 7.57 -10.65
CA TYR A 278 34.47 8.18 -11.94
C TYR A 278 35.63 9.16 -11.82
N LEU A 279 35.55 10.12 -10.90
CA LEU A 279 36.58 11.16 -10.68
C LEU A 279 37.92 10.56 -10.23
N ALA A 280 37.90 9.53 -9.38
CA ALA A 280 39.12 8.85 -8.93
C ALA A 280 39.86 8.14 -10.08
N ASN A 281 39.15 7.80 -11.16
CA ASN A 281 39.69 7.16 -12.34
C ASN A 281 39.90 8.13 -13.51
N GLU A 282 39.82 9.44 -13.28
CA GLU A 282 40.18 10.43 -14.31
C GLU A 282 41.69 10.47 -14.55
N PRO A 283 42.12 10.74 -15.81
CA PRO A 283 43.52 10.97 -16.07
C PRO A 283 44.01 12.19 -15.28
N SER A 284 45.21 12.10 -14.71
CA SER A 284 45.82 13.17 -13.95
C SER A 284 47.28 13.38 -14.34
N ILE A 285 47.80 14.58 -14.03
CA ILE A 285 49.20 14.94 -14.28
C ILE A 285 50.13 13.96 -13.54
N GLY A 286 51.17 13.50 -14.22
CA GLY A 286 52.11 12.51 -13.69
C GLY A 286 51.79 11.05 -14.04
N MET A 287 50.61 10.75 -14.59
CA MET A 287 50.31 9.40 -15.07
C MET A 287 51.16 9.01 -16.29
N THR A 288 51.47 7.72 -16.40
CA THR A 288 52.04 7.12 -17.62
C THR A 288 50.96 6.86 -18.67
N LYS A 289 51.38 6.65 -19.91
CA LYS A 289 50.48 6.29 -21.03
C LYS A 289 49.57 5.10 -20.74
N ASP A 290 50.09 4.08 -20.06
CA ASP A 290 49.31 2.88 -19.76
C ASP A 290 48.33 3.11 -18.61
N GLU A 291 48.65 3.98 -17.66
CA GLU A 291 47.71 4.40 -16.61
C GLU A 291 46.57 5.24 -17.20
N VAL A 292 46.87 6.16 -18.11
CA VAL A 292 45.84 6.93 -18.84
C VAL A 292 44.91 6.01 -19.63
N LYS A 293 45.45 4.97 -20.31
CA LYS A 293 44.60 4.00 -21.03
C LYS A 293 43.70 3.17 -20.11
N ARG A 294 44.09 2.98 -18.84
CA ARG A 294 43.29 2.30 -17.81
C ARG A 294 42.35 3.26 -17.07
N SER A 295 42.46 4.56 -17.32
CA SER A 295 41.56 5.58 -16.77
C SER A 295 40.19 5.53 -17.47
N ASN A 296 39.23 6.28 -16.95
CA ASN A 296 37.90 6.40 -17.52
C ASN A 296 37.88 7.11 -18.90
N TRP A 297 38.96 7.77 -19.34
CA TRP A 297 39.09 8.33 -20.70
C TRP A 297 39.49 7.25 -21.72
N GLY A 298 40.16 6.18 -21.28
CA GLY A 298 40.51 5.04 -22.11
C GLY A 298 41.51 5.37 -23.23
N SER A 299 41.34 4.71 -24.38
CA SER A 299 42.22 4.93 -25.54
C SER A 299 41.86 6.20 -26.30
N PRO A 300 42.85 6.99 -26.74
CA PRO A 300 42.61 8.21 -27.51
C PRO A 300 42.07 7.90 -28.91
N LYS A 301 41.38 8.87 -29.50
CA LYS A 301 40.94 8.81 -30.90
C LYS A 301 42.11 9.02 -31.87
N GLU A 302 43.02 9.91 -31.50
CA GLU A 302 44.17 10.29 -32.31
C GLU A 302 45.38 10.58 -31.42
N ILE A 303 46.57 10.25 -31.91
CA ILE A 303 47.84 10.48 -31.23
C ILE A 303 48.75 11.27 -32.17
N ASN A 304 49.07 12.50 -31.79
CA ASN A 304 50.04 13.34 -32.47
C ASN A 304 51.39 13.23 -31.76
N LYS A 305 52.41 12.70 -32.44
CA LYS A 305 53.74 12.46 -31.86
C LYS A 305 54.81 13.27 -32.58
N THR A 306 55.63 13.98 -31.81
CA THR A 306 56.81 14.68 -32.32
C THR A 306 58.07 14.19 -31.60
N THR A 307 59.15 13.94 -32.34
CA THR A 307 60.43 13.47 -31.80
C THR A 307 61.51 14.49 -32.13
N TYR A 308 62.17 14.98 -31.09
CA TYR A 308 63.29 15.91 -31.18
C TYR A 308 64.58 15.22 -30.75
N VAL A 309 65.72 15.86 -31.02
CA VAL A 309 67.04 15.38 -30.57
C VAL A 309 67.14 15.36 -29.03
N TRP A 310 66.36 16.21 -28.35
CA TRP A 310 66.36 16.39 -26.90
C TRP A 310 65.16 15.74 -26.18
N GLY A 311 64.25 15.08 -26.90
CA GLY A 311 63.12 14.39 -26.25
C GLY A 311 61.91 14.12 -27.15
N ILE A 312 60.89 13.48 -26.59
CA ILE A 312 59.64 13.09 -27.25
C ILE A 312 58.45 13.79 -26.59
N THR A 313 57.61 14.42 -27.41
CA THR A 313 56.32 14.97 -26.99
C THR A 313 55.16 14.31 -27.74
N GLU A 314 54.07 14.06 -27.02
CA GLU A 314 52.84 13.50 -27.60
C GLU A 314 51.61 14.27 -27.13
N GLN A 315 50.64 14.42 -28.01
CA GLN A 315 49.30 14.91 -27.68
C GLN A 315 48.30 13.82 -28.05
N TRP A 316 47.50 13.41 -27.07
CA TRP A 316 46.43 12.44 -27.23
C TRP A 316 45.10 13.18 -27.28
N VAL A 317 44.33 12.95 -28.34
CA VAL A 317 43.06 13.64 -28.60
C VAL A 317 41.89 12.72 -28.26
N TYR A 318 40.94 13.24 -27.49
CA TYR A 318 39.72 12.56 -27.08
C TYR A 318 38.47 13.30 -27.60
N SER A 319 37.31 12.64 -27.52
CA SER A 319 36.03 13.29 -27.81
C SER A 319 35.74 14.43 -26.84
N GLY A 320 35.01 15.45 -27.31
CA GLY A 320 34.52 16.53 -26.47
C GLY A 320 35.57 17.60 -26.19
N ASN A 321 36.47 17.86 -27.13
CA ASN A 321 37.55 18.86 -27.02
C ASN A 321 38.52 18.60 -25.85
N ARG A 322 38.76 17.32 -25.55
CA ARG A 322 39.63 16.88 -24.46
C ARG A 322 40.98 16.42 -24.98
N TYR A 323 42.06 16.84 -24.33
CA TYR A 323 43.44 16.59 -24.77
C TYR A 323 44.33 16.25 -23.58
N ILE A 324 45.25 15.30 -23.78
CA ILE A 324 46.31 14.98 -22.82
C ILE A 324 47.66 15.18 -23.50
N TYR A 325 48.56 15.90 -22.84
CA TYR A 325 49.92 16.16 -23.31
C TYR A 325 50.92 15.35 -22.50
N PHE A 326 51.83 14.68 -23.20
CA PHE A 326 52.89 13.87 -22.61
C PHE A 326 54.27 14.41 -22.99
N GLU A 327 55.17 14.40 -22.02
CA GLU A 327 56.61 14.55 -22.23
C GLU A 327 57.32 13.34 -21.64
N GLU A 328 58.22 12.72 -22.41
CA GLU A 328 58.97 11.52 -22.00
C GLU A 328 58.09 10.37 -21.46
N GLY A 329 56.85 10.27 -21.95
CA GLY A 329 55.92 9.20 -21.57
C GLY A 329 55.02 9.49 -20.38
N VAL A 330 55.11 10.68 -19.77
CA VAL A 330 54.36 11.09 -18.57
C VAL A 330 53.46 12.28 -18.88
N VAL A 331 52.25 12.29 -18.34
CA VAL A 331 51.29 13.40 -18.51
C VAL A 331 51.83 14.68 -17.87
N THR A 332 51.94 15.74 -18.66
CA THR A 332 52.38 17.07 -18.19
C THR A 332 51.25 18.09 -18.15
N ALA A 333 50.23 17.95 -19.01
CA ALA A 333 49.06 18.81 -19.03
C ALA A 333 47.81 18.08 -19.54
N ILE A 334 46.65 18.54 -19.09
CA ILE A 334 45.32 18.10 -19.53
C ILE A 334 44.52 19.36 -19.88
N SER A 335 43.77 19.34 -20.98
CA SER A 335 42.93 20.44 -21.44
C SER A 335 41.55 19.92 -21.82
N GLU A 336 40.50 20.63 -21.41
CA GLU A 336 39.09 20.29 -21.65
C GLU A 336 38.19 21.52 -21.72
#